data_AF-A0AAP1RBW0-F1
#
_entry.id   AF-A0AAP1RBW0-F1
#
_cell.length_a   1.000
_cell.length_b   1.000
_cell.length_c   1.000
_cell.angle_alpha   90.00
_cell.angle_beta   90.00
_cell.angle_gamma   90.00
#
_symmetry.space_group_name_H-M   'P 1'
#
loop_
_entity.id
_entity.type
_entity.pdbx_description
1 polymer ?
#
loop_
_entity_poly.entity_id
_entity_poly.type
_entity_poly.pdbx_seq_one_letter_code
_entity_poly.pdbx_strand_id
1 'polypeptide(L)'
;MAVSARNQLTGTVSAVAMGAVNDEVELTLAGGAKLVAIVTHSSQQALGLAKGKEAIALIKAPWVTLATEDCGLKFSARNQFAGSVSTITEGAVNATVHIKTDAGFEIV
;
A
#
# COMPACT_ATOMS: atom_id res chain seq x y z
N MET A 1 14.03 6.95 -10.38
CA MET A 1 13.07 6.59 -11.45
C MET A 1 11.81 7.39 -11.23
N ALA A 2 11.26 8.06 -12.24
CA ALA A 2 10.00 8.80 -12.10
C ALA A 2 8.84 7.89 -12.52
N VAL A 3 7.92 7.59 -11.60
CA VAL A 3 6.71 6.79 -11.86
C VAL A 3 5.47 7.57 -11.42
N SER A 4 4.34 7.33 -12.07
CA SER A 4 3.09 8.09 -11.81
C SER A 4 2.33 7.63 -10.56
N ALA A 5 2.83 6.63 -9.83
CA ALA A 5 2.29 6.23 -8.55
C ALA A 5 2.65 7.29 -7.50
N ARG A 6 1.63 7.87 -6.86
CA ARG A 6 1.79 8.92 -5.83
C ARG A 6 2.23 8.35 -4.50
N ASN A 7 1.84 7.11 -4.22
CA ASN A 7 2.18 6.42 -2.98
C ASN A 7 3.32 5.46 -3.26
N GLN A 8 4.52 5.79 -2.77
CA GLN A 8 5.72 4.97 -2.91
C GLN A 8 6.22 4.63 -1.52
N LEU A 9 5.91 3.42 -1.06
CA LEU A 9 6.17 3.01 0.32
C LEU A 9 7.32 2.01 0.33
N THR A 10 8.45 2.43 0.89
CA THR A 10 9.62 1.57 1.07
C THR A 10 9.43 0.69 2.30
N GLY A 11 9.78 -0.58 2.17
CA GLY A 11 9.79 -1.51 3.28
C GLY A 11 10.71 -2.69 3.04
N THR A 12 10.86 -3.53 4.07
CA THR A 12 11.59 -4.78 3.99
C THR A 12 10.59 -5.93 3.90
N VAL A 13 10.80 -6.86 2.97
CA VAL A 13 9.99 -8.07 2.87
C VAL A 13 10.11 -8.87 4.16
N SER A 14 9.00 -9.01 4.90
CA SER A 14 8.93 -9.77 6.15
C SER A 14 8.46 -11.20 5.94
N ALA A 15 7.61 -11.43 4.94
CA ALA A 15 7.10 -12.75 4.58
C ALA A 15 6.79 -12.86 3.08
N VAL A 16 6.87 -14.08 2.56
CA VAL A 16 6.39 -14.46 1.23
C VAL A 16 5.62 -15.75 1.38
N ALA A 17 4.34 -15.75 1.03
CA ALA A 17 3.53 -16.96 0.91
C ALA A 17 3.40 -17.30 -0.57
N MET A 18 4.06 -18.38 -0.98
CA MET A 18 4.07 -18.82 -2.37
C MET A 18 2.76 -19.51 -2.74
N GLY A 19 2.23 -19.17 -3.91
CA GLY A 19 1.09 -19.83 -4.52
C GLY A 19 1.43 -20.37 -5.90
N ALA A 20 0.51 -21.14 -6.49
CA ALA A 20 0.72 -21.74 -7.82
C ALA A 20 0.77 -20.69 -8.95
N VAL A 21 0.11 -19.55 -8.76
CA VAL A 21 -0.01 -18.48 -9.76
C VAL A 21 0.39 -17.13 -9.17
N ASN A 22 -0.15 -16.80 -8.01
CA ASN A 22 0.14 -15.57 -7.30
C ASN A 22 0.77 -15.87 -5.94
N ASP A 23 1.75 -15.06 -5.58
CA ASP A 23 2.37 -15.04 -4.27
C ASP A 23 1.86 -13.83 -3.49
N GLU A 24 1.78 -14.01 -2.18
CA GLU A 24 1.55 -12.92 -1.25
C GLU A 24 2.88 -12.47 -0.65
N VAL A 25 3.21 -11.20 -0.81
CA VAL A 25 4.43 -10.57 -0.28
C VAL A 25 4.03 -9.56 0.78
N GLU A 26 4.49 -9.77 2.01
CA GLU A 26 4.32 -8.82 3.10
C GLU A 26 5.58 -7.97 3.24
N LEU A 27 5.41 -6.64 3.23
CA LEU A 27 6.43 -5.66 3.58
C LEU A 27 6.18 -5.16 5.00
N THR A 28 7.26 -4.99 5.76
CA THR A 28 7.28 -4.16 6.96
C THR A 28 7.78 -2.78 6.59
N LEU A 29 6.94 -1.77 6.75
CA LEU A 29 7.26 -0.38 6.50
C LEU A 29 8.00 0.23 7.70
N ALA A 30 8.57 1.43 7.51
CA ALA A 30 9.01 2.24 8.63
C ALA A 30 7.86 2.45 9.64
N GLY A 31 8.15 2.36 10.93
CA GLY A 31 7.11 2.39 11.98
C GLY A 31 6.45 1.02 12.25
N GLY A 32 6.80 -0.03 11.51
CA GLY A 32 6.39 -1.41 11.79
C GLY A 32 5.07 -1.85 11.15
N ALA A 33 4.38 -0.94 10.46
CA ALA A 33 3.16 -1.27 9.73
C ALA A 33 3.40 -2.33 8.65
N LYS A 34 2.41 -3.19 8.45
CA LYS A 34 2.44 -4.26 7.46
C LYS A 34 1.68 -3.86 6.22
N LEU A 35 2.28 -4.13 5.06
CA LEU A 35 1.66 -3.92 3.76
C LEU A 35 1.74 -5.22 2.97
N VAL A 36 0.60 -5.71 2.51
CA VAL A 36 0.48 -6.97 1.79
C VAL A 36 0.22 -6.68 0.31
N ALA A 37 1.04 -7.25 -0.56
CA ALA A 37 0.88 -7.20 -2.00
C ALA A 37 0.70 -8.61 -2.57
N ILE A 38 -0.18 -8.73 -3.56
CA ILE A 38 -0.31 -9.94 -4.38
C ILE A 38 0.42 -9.69 -5.70
N VAL A 39 1.38 -10.54 -6.03
CA VAL A 39 2.13 -10.49 -7.28
C VAL A 39 2.13 -11.86 -7.94
N THR A 40 2.38 -11.95 -9.25
CA THR A 40 2.53 -13.26 -9.87
C THR A 40 3.78 -13.95 -9.31
N HIS A 41 3.74 -15.28 -9.23
CA HIS A 41 4.89 -16.07 -8.80
C HIS A 41 6.13 -15.79 -9.66
N SER A 42 5.94 -15.62 -10.97
CA SER A 42 7.01 -15.23 -11.89
C SER A 42 7.62 -13.86 -11.57
N SER A 43 6.82 -12.87 -11.17
CA SER A 43 7.31 -11.55 -10.76
C SER A 43 8.02 -11.58 -9.42
N GLN A 44 7.52 -12.35 -8.44
CA GLN A 44 8.20 -12.57 -7.17
C GLN A 44 9.62 -13.11 -7.40
N GLN A 45 9.76 -14.14 -8.25
CA GLN A 45 11.07 -14.70 -8.59
C GLN A 45 11.95 -13.72 -9.37
N ALA A 46 11.42 -13.08 -10.41
CA ALA A 46 12.19 -12.18 -11.28
C ALA A 46 12.73 -10.95 -10.53
N LEU A 47 11.96 -10.45 -9.56
CA LEU A 47 12.36 -9.33 -8.71
C LEU A 47 13.18 -9.76 -7.48
N GLY A 48 13.29 -11.07 -7.24
CA GLY A 48 14.00 -11.61 -6.08
C GLY A 48 13.39 -11.20 -4.74
N LEU A 49 12.05 -11.05 -4.69
CA LEU A 49 11.34 -10.65 -3.47
C LEU A 49 11.42 -11.78 -2.44
N ALA A 50 12.32 -11.65 -1.49
CA ALA A 50 12.55 -12.65 -0.45
C ALA A 50 12.72 -11.97 0.92
N LYS A 51 12.46 -12.71 2.00
CA LYS A 51 12.58 -12.18 3.36
C LYS A 51 13.92 -11.44 3.58
N GLY A 52 13.85 -10.23 4.13
CA GLY A 52 15.00 -9.36 4.35
C GLY A 52 15.40 -8.47 3.17
N LYS A 53 14.79 -8.64 1.99
CA LYS A 53 15.03 -7.74 0.85
C LYS A 53 14.25 -6.46 1.00
N GLU A 54 14.86 -5.34 0.63
CA GLU A 54 14.15 -4.08 0.49
C GLU A 54 13.34 -4.04 -0.81
N ALA A 55 12.15 -3.46 -0.75
CA ALA A 55 11.28 -3.26 -1.89
C ALA A 55 10.48 -1.97 -1.72
N ILE A 56 10.00 -1.41 -2.84
CA ILE A 56 9.12 -0.24 -2.84
C ILE A 56 7.76 -0.68 -3.38
N ALA A 57 6.71 -0.54 -2.56
CA ALA A 57 5.34 -0.71 -3.00
C ALA A 57 4.89 0.54 -3.75
N LEU A 58 4.53 0.39 -5.03
CA LEU A 58 4.02 1.46 -5.88
C LEU A 58 2.50 1.38 -5.95
N ILE A 59 1.82 2.30 -5.27
CA ILE A 59 0.36 2.33 -5.20
C ILE A 59 -0.15 3.58 -5.90
N LYS A 60 -1.04 3.40 -6.88
CA LYS A 60 -1.63 4.51 -7.60
C LYS A 60 -2.77 5.12 -6.76
N ALA A 61 -2.81 6.44 -6.64
CA ALA A 61 -3.83 7.17 -5.87
C ALA A 61 -5.29 6.68 -6.12
N PRO A 62 -5.78 6.52 -7.38
CA PRO A 62 -7.12 6.01 -7.65
C PRO A 62 -7.40 4.56 -7.21
N TRP A 63 -6.42 3.82 -6.66
CA TRP A 63 -6.65 2.50 -6.06
C TRP A 63 -6.93 2.59 -4.54
N VAL A 64 -6.70 3.75 -3.93
CA VAL A 64 -6.98 3.98 -2.52
C VAL A 64 -8.44 4.41 -2.36
N THR A 65 -9.15 3.75 -1.45
CA THR A 65 -10.52 4.12 -1.08
C THR A 65 -10.51 4.70 0.33
N LEU A 66 -11.19 5.82 0.52
CA LEU A 66 -11.38 6.43 1.85
C LEU A 66 -12.72 5.96 2.42
N ALA A 67 -12.71 5.62 3.70
CA ALA A 67 -13.89 5.23 4.46
C ALA A 67 -13.77 5.75 5.90
N THR A 68 -14.88 6.17 6.49
CA THR A 68 -14.94 6.50 7.92
C THR A 68 -15.10 5.24 8.76
N GLU A 69 -14.68 5.28 10.02
CA GLU A 69 -14.78 4.13 10.94
C GLU A 69 -16.23 3.64 11.12
N ASP A 70 -17.19 4.56 11.03
CA ASP A 70 -18.63 4.31 11.21
C ASP A 70 -19.39 4.06 9.91
N CYS A 71 -18.70 3.87 8.78
CA CYS A 71 -19.36 3.70 7.47
C CYS A 71 -20.22 2.42 7.35
N GLY A 72 -20.16 1.51 8.33
CA GLY A 72 -20.96 0.29 8.39
C GLY A 72 -20.57 -0.78 7.35
N LEU A 73 -19.47 -0.57 6.61
CA LEU A 73 -18.98 -1.49 5.59
C LEU A 73 -17.96 -2.48 6.16
N LYS A 74 -17.94 -3.68 5.58
CA LYS A 74 -16.92 -4.70 5.85
C LYS A 74 -16.02 -4.85 4.63
N PHE A 75 -14.73 -4.58 4.80
CA PHE A 75 -13.77 -4.65 3.71
C PHE A 75 -13.01 -5.97 3.69
N SER A 76 -12.80 -6.51 2.49
CA SER A 76 -11.84 -7.59 2.24
C SER A 76 -10.43 -7.06 1.93
N ALA A 77 -10.26 -5.74 1.88
CA ALA A 77 -8.98 -5.10 1.60
C ALA A 77 -7.93 -5.56 2.63
N ARG A 78 -6.81 -6.08 2.13
CA ARG A 78 -5.70 -6.57 2.97
C ARG A 78 -4.97 -5.43 3.68
N ASN A 79 -4.99 -4.24 3.08
CA ASN A 79 -4.33 -3.04 3.58
C ASN A 79 -5.41 -2.05 4.03
N GLN A 80 -5.44 -1.75 5.32
CA GLN A 80 -6.33 -0.78 5.92
C GLN A 80 -5.50 0.01 6.92
N PHE A 81 -5.33 1.31 6.67
CA PHE A 81 -4.53 2.18 7.49
C PHE A 81 -5.41 3.32 8.00
N ALA A 82 -5.61 3.36 9.32
CA ALA A 82 -6.27 4.47 9.97
C ALA A 82 -5.40 5.73 9.88
N GLY A 83 -6.07 6.89 9.92
CA GLY A 83 -5.40 8.17 9.84
C GLY A 83 -6.39 9.32 9.73
N SER A 84 -5.83 10.52 9.62
CA SER A 84 -6.59 11.76 9.49
C SER A 84 -6.29 12.47 8.18
N VAL A 85 -7.30 13.10 7.59
CA VAL A 85 -7.12 14.01 6.46
C VAL A 85 -6.27 15.20 6.90
N SER A 86 -5.16 15.43 6.19
CA SER A 86 -4.28 16.59 6.44
C SER A 86 -4.58 17.74 5.49
N THR A 87 -4.84 17.43 4.21
CA THR A 87 -5.07 18.42 3.16
C THR A 87 -6.05 17.89 2.13
N ILE A 88 -6.93 18.74 1.63
CA ILE A 88 -7.79 18.46 0.47
C ILE A 88 -7.54 19.53 -0.58
N THR A 89 -7.25 19.10 -1.80
CA THR A 89 -7.18 19.97 -2.98
C THR A 89 -8.32 19.59 -3.91
N GLU A 90 -9.33 20.45 -3.98
CA GLU A 90 -10.46 20.26 -4.89
C GLU A 90 -10.04 20.43 -6.35
N GLY A 91 -10.55 19.55 -7.20
CA GLY A 91 -10.44 19.67 -8.65
C GLY A 91 -11.83 19.61 -9.28
N ALA A 92 -11.92 19.96 -10.56
CA ALA A 92 -13.21 20.04 -11.27
C ALA A 92 -13.98 18.70 -11.33
N VAL A 93 -13.28 17.57 -11.19
CA VAL A 93 -13.87 16.21 -11.25
C VAL A 93 -13.48 15.37 -10.04
N ASN A 94 -12.21 15.42 -9.63
CA ASN A 94 -11.69 14.66 -8.50
C ASN A 94 -11.01 15.62 -7.52
N ALA A 95 -11.10 15.30 -6.22
CA ALA A 95 -10.25 15.90 -5.21
C ALA A 95 -8.97 15.06 -5.01
N THR A 96 -7.87 15.72 -4.69
CA THR A 96 -6.65 15.07 -4.16
C THR A 96 -6.69 15.19 -2.65
N VAL A 97 -6.65 14.06 -1.94
CA VAL A 97 -6.77 14.03 -0.48
C VAL A 97 -5.49 13.46 0.10
N HIS A 98 -4.82 14.25 0.93
CA HIS A 98 -3.66 13.80 1.69
C HIS A 98 -4.12 13.26 3.04
N ILE A 99 -3.66 12.06 3.39
CA ILE A 99 -3.92 11.38 4.65
C ILE A 99 -2.61 11.19 5.39
N LYS A 100 -2.56 11.63 6.63
CA LYS A 100 -1.51 11.24 7.57
C LYS A 100 -1.97 9.98 8.29
N THR A 101 -1.30 8.86 8.05
CA THR A 101 -1.66 7.59 8.70
C THR A 101 -1.08 7.52 10.11
N ASP A 102 -1.77 6.79 11.00
CA ASP A 102 -1.29 6.55 12.37
C ASP A 102 -0.01 5.69 12.39
N ALA A 103 0.22 4.97 11.29
CA ALA A 103 1.45 4.21 11.02
C ALA A 103 2.66 5.10 10.67
N GLY A 104 2.49 6.42 10.55
CA GLY A 104 3.60 7.37 10.39
C GLY A 104 4.03 7.63 8.95
N PHE A 105 3.23 7.25 7.97
CA PHE A 105 3.45 7.59 6.55
C PHE A 105 2.24 8.33 5.95
N GLU A 106 2.46 8.99 4.82
CA GLU A 106 1.41 9.72 4.10
C GLU A 106 0.87 8.90 2.92
N ILE A 107 -0.42 9.07 2.66
CA ILE A 107 -1.13 8.53 1.49
C ILE A 107 -1.85 9.66 0.76
N VAL A 108 -1.89 9.57 -0.56
CA VAL A 108 -2.54 10.51 -1.49
C VAL A 108 -3.42 9.78 -2.49
#